data_AF-Q0JKR4-F1
#
_entry.id   AF-Q0JKR4-F1
#
_cell.length_a   1.000
_cell.length_b   1.000
_cell.length_c   1.000
_cell.angle_alpha   90.00
_cell.angle_beta   90.00
_cell.angle_gamma   90.00
#
_symmetry.space_group_name_H-M   'P 1'
#
loop_
_entity.id
_entity.type
_entity.pdbx_description
1 polymer ?
#
loop_
_entity_poly.entity_id
_entity_poly.type
_entity_poly.pdbx_seq_one_letter_code
_entity_poly.pdbx_strand_id
1 'polypeptide(L)' 'VGHDESRIVLIAKKNVSAGEELTYDYLFDPDEADDRKVPCLCQTANCRKFMN' A
#
# COMPACT_ATOMS: atom_id res chain seq x y z
N VAL A 1 -3.73 -11.62 -24.62
CA VAL A 1 -3.36 -10.22 -24.31
C VAL A 1 -4.10 -9.29 -25.25
N GLY A 2 -5.43 -9.29 -25.13
CA GLY A 2 -6.31 -8.41 -25.90
C GLY A 2 -6.30 -6.99 -25.34
N HIS A 3 -6.67 -6.01 -26.18
CA HIS A 3 -6.78 -4.59 -25.81
C HIS A 3 -7.73 -4.31 -24.62
N ASP A 4 -8.54 -5.29 -24.22
CA ASP A 4 -9.54 -5.18 -23.15
C ASP A 4 -9.17 -5.92 -21.85
N GLU A 5 -7.94 -6.45 -21.74
CA GLU A 5 -7.48 -7.05 -20.49
C GLU A 5 -7.00 -5.98 -19.50
N SER A 6 -7.78 -5.74 -18.45
CA SER A 6 -7.33 -4.92 -17.31
C SER A 6 -6.22 -5.64 -16.54
N ARG A 7 -5.18 -4.89 -16.15
CA ARG A 7 -4.04 -5.41 -15.40
C ARG A 7 -3.70 -4.49 -14.25
N ILE A 8 -3.32 -5.08 -13.13
CA ILE A 8 -2.75 -4.34 -12.00
C ILE A 8 -1.24 -4.28 -12.24
N VAL A 9 -0.73 -3.06 -12.43
CA VAL A 9 0.70 -2.80 -12.60
C VAL A 9 1.17 -1.93 -11.43
N LEU A 10 2.15 -2.42 -10.68
CA LEU A 10 2.80 -1.62 -9.65
C LEU A 10 4.08 -1.01 -10.23
N ILE A 11 4.16 0.33 -10.19
CA ILE A 11 5.31 1.09 -10.71
C ILE A 11 6.08 1.66 -9.53
N ALA A 12 7.39 1.48 -9.54
CA ALA A 12 8.26 2.01 -8.50
C ALA A 12 8.23 3.55 -8.50
N LYS A 13 7.96 4.16 -7.34
CA LYS A 13 7.98 5.62 -7.16
C LYS A 13 9.40 6.20 -6.99
N LYS A 14 10.38 5.34 -6.76
CA LYS A 14 11.80 5.68 -6.55
C LYS A 14 12.69 4.54 -7.04
N ASN A 15 13.99 4.78 -7.17
CA ASN A 15 14.97 3.69 -7.33
C ASN A 15 14.93 2.78 -6.10
N VAL A 16 14.89 1.46 -6.32
CA VAL A 16 14.84 0.44 -5.27
C VAL A 16 16.11 -0.40 -5.37
N SER A 17 16.82 -0.58 -4.26
CA SER A 17 18.05 -1.37 -4.23
C SER A 17 17.76 -2.87 -4.04
N ALA A 18 18.71 -3.73 -4.43
CA ALA A 18 18.56 -5.16 -4.20
C ALA A 18 18.43 -5.47 -2.69
N GLY A 19 17.40 -6.25 -2.33
CA GLY A 19 17.10 -6.61 -0.95
C GLY A 19 16.19 -5.63 -0.19
N GLU A 20 15.83 -4.48 -0.79
CA GLU A 20 14.85 -3.56 -0.22
C GLU A 20 13.42 -4.11 -0.38
N GLU A 21 12.61 -4.00 0.67
CA GLU A 21 11.20 -4.41 0.64
C GLU A 21 10.37 -3.49 -0.26
N LEU A 22 9.62 -4.08 -1.19
CA LEU A 22 8.67 -3.36 -2.02
C LEU A 22 7.37 -3.13 -1.25
N THR A 23 7.02 -1.87 -1.08
CA THR A 23 5.77 -1.46 -0.42
C THR A 23 4.93 -0.63 -1.37
N TYR A 24 3.61 -0.72 -1.24
CA TYR A 24 2.65 0.12 -1.95
C TYR A 24 1.52 0.50 -0.99
N ASP A 25 0.81 1.58 -1.31
CA ASP A 25 -0.33 2.00 -0.52
C ASP A 25 -1.56 1.17 -0.93
N TYR A 26 -2.17 0.52 0.04
CA TYR A 26 -3.36 -0.32 -0.17
C TYR A 26 -4.59 0.53 -0.48
N LEU A 27 -4.58 1.80 -0.09
CA LEU A 27 -5.69 2.74 -0.31
C LEU A 27 -7.03 2.22 0.25
N PHE A 28 -6.99 1.58 1.42
CA PHE A 28 -8.21 1.27 2.15
C PHE A 28 -8.94 2.55 2.58
N ASP A 29 -10.27 2.44 2.69
CA ASP A 29 -11.14 3.51 3.14
C ASP A 29 -10.79 3.89 4.60
N PRO A 30 -10.37 5.14 4.87
CA PRO A 30 -9.94 5.56 6.21
C PRO A 30 -11.10 5.73 7.21
N ASP A 31 -12.36 5.69 6.74
CA ASP A 31 -13.54 6.01 7.54
C ASP A 31 -14.24 4.75 8.10
N GLU A 32 -13.54 3.61 8.13
CA GLU A 32 -14.07 2.40 8.75
C GLU A 32 -14.20 2.53 10.28
N ALA A 33 -15.20 1.83 10.83
CA ALA A 33 -15.47 1.82 12.26
C ALA A 33 -14.23 1.39 13.07
N ASP A 34 -14.04 1.99 14.25
CA ASP A 34 -12.83 1.80 15.06
C ASP A 34 -12.53 0.33 15.40
N ASP A 35 -13.54 -0.52 15.50
CA ASP A 35 -13.41 -1.96 15.76
C ASP A 35 -12.89 -2.76 14.55
N ARG A 36 -12.85 -2.15 13.37
CA ARG A 36 -12.34 -2.73 12.12
C ARG A 36 -10.98 -2.17 11.71
N LYS A 37 -10.46 -1.18 12.44
CA LYS A 37 -9.16 -0.58 12.14
C LYS A 37 -8.04 -1.61 12.26
N VAL A 38 -7.21 -1.69 11.23
CA VAL A 38 -6.08 -2.62 11.16
C VAL A 38 -4.77 -1.87 11.42
N PRO A 39 -4.06 -2.15 12.52
CA PRO A 39 -2.82 -1.44 12.86
C PRO A 39 -1.76 -1.57 11.76
N CYS A 40 -1.20 -0.44 11.34
CA CYS A 40 -0.07 -0.39 10.42
C CYS A 40 1.25 -0.52 11.19
N LEU A 41 2.06 -1.50 10.81
CA LEU A 41 3.33 -1.82 11.47
C LEU A 41 4.56 -1.43 10.64
N CYS A 42 4.43 -0.48 9.71
CA CYS A 42 5.53 -0.10 8.82
C CYS A 42 6.69 0.66 9.50
N GLN A 43 6.51 1.11 10.75
CA GLN A 43 7.51 1.81 11.57
C GLN A 43 8.12 3.09 10.96
N THR A 44 7.52 3.63 9.89
CA THR A 44 7.97 4.90 9.30
C THR A 44 7.55 6.10 10.15
N ALA A 45 8.33 7.19 10.11
CA ALA A 45 8.07 8.39 10.91
C ALA A 45 6.69 9.02 10.62
N ASN A 46 6.23 8.95 9.37
CA ASN A 46 4.96 9.52 8.90
C ASN A 46 3.84 8.47 8.76
N CYS A 47 3.91 7.36 9.52
CA CYS A 47 2.89 6.31 9.48
C CYS A 47 1.51 6.79 9.94
N ARG A 48 0.46 6.49 9.16
CA ARG A 48 -0.96 6.77 9.45
C ARG A 48 -1.55 5.98 10.63
N LYS A 49 -0.75 5.08 11.24
CA LYS A 49 -1.07 4.18 12.37
C LYS A 49 -2.00 3.03 12.05
N PHE A 50 -2.95 3.20 11.14
CA PHE A 50 -3.83 2.15 10.64
C PHE A 50 -3.78 2.11 9.11
N MET A 51 -4.10 0.96 8.52
CA MET A 51 -4.09 0.80 7.04
C MET A 51 -5.35 1.39 6.40
N ASN A 52 -6.48 1.19 7.08
CA ASN A 52 -7.77 1.85 6.96
C ASN A 52 -7.93 2.90 8.07
#